data_AF-A0A9W9SET0-F1
#
_entry.id   AF-A0A9W9SET0-F1
#
_cell.length_a   1.000
_cell.length_b   1.000
_cell.length_c   1.000
_cell.angle_alpha   90.00
_cell.angle_beta   90.00
_cell.angle_gamma   90.00
#
_symmetry.space_group_name_H-M   'P 1'
#
loop_
_entity.id
_entity.type
_entity.pdbx_description
1 polymer ?
#
loop_
_entity_poly.entity_id
_entity_poly.type
_entity_poly.pdbx_seq_one_letter_code
_entity_poly.pdbx_strand_id
1 'polypeptide(L)'
;MLRIFDQTEEVSQKAEARRSASRKTTPTSPGEISFTPAKLTPPPLSIDDHVMSHLFTFWVGFTQNQGIFWYLLELLSKESSAALQTASKALGLASMSGMQRSFTLKRSAAESYGMALCATNDALRDPSLATTDSTLVAVMMLSTYEAISGVIFRYSKHNSQKIWELSELAETKDDKDAGPRERFFRIIVRLNDLSIKVDKAEKSVKNLGFLLSEAIGFEADLETWAISLDETWSYTVVERTSLSTNEPFCSATGRKTYHTYGSLAIAGMWNFYRQMRIIVNEMIRSIAHYILSFHWTYECEQIMWHSIAAIDELADDICASIDYYFICGAPGVGGVLRLQLPLFVAAICTDKSSERYTWILQMLDMLATLTGFEQTSSLAQRLRNSRNRGILPSIMN
;
A
#
# COMPACT_ATOMS: atom_id res chain seq x y z
N MET A 1 -18.12 -44.08 -67.64
CA MET A 1 -16.90 -44.91 -67.73
C MET A 1 -15.71 -43.98 -67.47
N LEU A 2 -15.28 -43.87 -66.20
CA LEU A 2 -14.18 -42.98 -65.79
C LEU A 2 -12.82 -43.65 -66.09
N ARG A 3 -11.97 -42.99 -66.87
CA ARG A 3 -10.54 -43.32 -67.01
C ARG A 3 -9.76 -42.50 -65.98
N ILE A 4 -9.21 -43.17 -64.98
CA ILE A 4 -8.23 -42.61 -64.05
C ILE A 4 -6.87 -42.69 -64.74
N PHE A 5 -6.21 -41.56 -64.94
CA PHE A 5 -4.83 -41.52 -65.44
C PHE A 5 -3.86 -41.55 -64.27
N ASP A 6 -2.88 -42.44 -64.34
CA ASP A 6 -1.80 -42.64 -63.38
C ASP A 6 -0.76 -41.51 -63.54
N GLN A 7 -0.60 -40.67 -62.51
CA GLN A 7 0.33 -39.54 -62.47
C GLN A 7 1.57 -39.80 -61.58
N THR A 8 1.88 -41.06 -61.28
CA THR A 8 2.96 -41.44 -60.36
C THR A 8 4.35 -41.00 -60.85
N GLU A 9 4.56 -40.94 -62.17
CA GLU A 9 5.85 -40.58 -62.78
C GLU A 9 6.12 -39.06 -62.74
N GLU A 10 5.07 -38.25 -62.91
CA GLU A 10 5.14 -36.79 -62.89
C GLU A 10 5.46 -36.25 -61.48
N VAL A 11 4.89 -36.88 -60.44
CA VAL A 11 5.17 -36.53 -59.03
C VAL A 11 6.60 -36.94 -58.63
N SER A 12 7.10 -38.07 -59.16
CA SER A 12 8.45 -38.57 -58.85
C SER A 12 9.54 -37.66 -59.41
N GLN A 13 9.43 -37.22 -60.67
CA GLN A 13 10.40 -36.29 -61.27
C GLN A 13 10.44 -34.92 -60.56
N LYS A 14 9.28 -34.43 -60.09
CA LYS A 14 9.18 -33.15 -59.37
C LYS A 14 9.81 -33.21 -57.97
N ALA A 15 9.79 -34.38 -57.32
CA ALA A 15 10.44 -34.62 -56.04
C ALA A 15 11.98 -34.72 -56.16
N GLU A 16 12.48 -35.33 -57.23
CA GLU A 16 13.93 -35.46 -57.49
C GLU A 16 14.57 -34.12 -57.91
N ALA A 17 13.85 -33.29 -58.67
CA ALA A 17 14.28 -31.93 -59.02
C ALA A 17 14.42 -31.02 -57.78
N ARG A 18 13.54 -31.15 -56.78
CA ARG A 18 13.64 -30.42 -55.51
C ARG A 18 14.81 -30.89 -54.63
N ARG A 19 15.09 -32.20 -54.60
CA ARG A 19 16.22 -32.76 -53.82
C ARG A 19 17.58 -32.39 -54.42
N SER A 20 17.70 -32.29 -55.73
CA SER A 20 18.94 -31.90 -56.42
C SER A 20 19.23 -30.40 -56.31
N ALA A 21 18.20 -29.54 -56.29
CA ALA A 21 18.35 -28.10 -56.03
C ALA A 21 18.82 -27.80 -54.59
N SER A 22 18.37 -28.59 -53.60
CA SER A 22 18.76 -28.42 -52.19
C SER A 22 20.19 -28.88 -51.87
N ARG A 23 20.87 -29.60 -52.77
CA ARG A 23 22.20 -30.22 -52.51
C ARG A 23 23.38 -29.45 -53.12
N LYS A 24 23.14 -28.40 -53.91
CA LYS A 24 24.19 -27.64 -54.62
C LYS A 24 24.54 -26.27 -54.03
N THR A 25 23.89 -25.84 -52.95
CA THR A 25 24.22 -24.57 -52.28
C THR A 25 24.72 -24.84 -50.86
N THR A 26 25.99 -25.22 -50.76
CA THR A 26 26.77 -25.13 -49.53
C THR A 26 27.77 -24.00 -49.70
N PRO A 27 27.60 -22.83 -49.07
CA PRO A 27 28.71 -21.93 -48.83
C PRO A 27 29.37 -22.31 -47.51
N THR A 28 30.66 -22.60 -47.62
CA THR A 28 31.65 -22.74 -46.56
C THR A 28 31.55 -21.59 -45.54
N SER A 29 31.54 -21.93 -44.25
CA SER A 29 31.44 -21.00 -43.12
C SER A 29 32.68 -20.10 -42.96
N PRO A 30 32.51 -18.78 -42.80
CA PRO A 30 33.37 -17.96 -41.96
C PRO A 30 32.57 -17.47 -40.76
N GLY A 31 32.83 -18.06 -39.59
CA GLY A 31 32.49 -17.56 -38.25
C GLY A 31 31.06 -17.04 -38.06
N GLU A 32 30.17 -17.90 -37.56
CA GLU A 32 28.91 -17.42 -36.96
C GLU A 32 29.24 -16.49 -35.79
N ILE A 33 29.17 -15.18 -36.04
CA ILE A 33 28.82 -14.23 -34.99
C ILE A 33 27.39 -14.61 -34.62
N SER A 34 27.26 -15.38 -33.54
CA SER A 34 25.98 -15.59 -32.86
C SER A 34 25.44 -14.21 -32.49
N PHE A 35 24.52 -13.68 -33.29
CA PHE A 35 23.60 -12.65 -32.82
C PHE A 35 22.64 -13.35 -31.87
N THR A 36 23.10 -13.60 -30.65
CA THR A 36 22.19 -13.55 -29.51
C THR A 36 21.45 -12.22 -29.62
N PRO A 37 20.11 -12.16 -29.52
CA PRO A 37 19.45 -10.89 -29.33
C PRO A 37 20.12 -10.31 -28.09
N ALA A 38 20.91 -9.25 -28.28
CA ALA A 38 21.49 -8.55 -27.16
C ALA A 38 20.28 -8.20 -26.31
N LYS A 39 20.22 -8.78 -25.10
CA LYS A 39 19.39 -8.19 -24.05
C LYS A 39 19.87 -6.76 -24.00
N LEU A 40 19.11 -5.85 -24.60
CA LEU A 40 19.17 -4.44 -24.30
C LEU A 40 18.70 -4.36 -22.85
N THR A 41 19.60 -4.72 -21.92
CA THR A 41 19.48 -4.28 -20.55
C THR A 41 19.60 -2.77 -20.66
N PRO A 42 18.55 -2.00 -20.36
CA PRO A 42 18.73 -0.56 -20.21
C PRO A 42 19.91 -0.33 -19.26
N PRO A 43 20.73 0.70 -19.49
CA PRO A 43 21.82 1.03 -18.57
C PRO A 43 21.25 1.06 -17.14
N PRO A 44 21.98 0.58 -16.13
CA PRO A 44 21.49 0.60 -14.76
C PRO A 44 21.14 2.04 -14.42
N LEU A 45 19.83 2.32 -14.33
CA LEU A 45 19.30 3.61 -13.90
C LEU A 45 19.95 3.95 -12.56
N SER A 46 20.37 5.21 -12.37
CA SER A 46 20.98 5.60 -11.10
C SER A 46 20.00 5.31 -9.95
N ILE A 47 20.53 5.19 -8.72
CA ILE A 47 19.65 5.01 -7.54
C ILE A 47 18.64 6.16 -7.47
N ASP A 48 19.06 7.36 -7.86
CA ASP A 48 18.21 8.55 -7.87
C ASP A 48 17.12 8.47 -8.95
N ASP A 49 17.41 7.93 -10.13
CA ASP A 49 16.40 7.71 -11.18
C ASP A 49 15.37 6.65 -10.76
N HIS A 50 15.80 5.59 -10.09
CA HIS A 50 14.90 4.60 -9.51
C HIS A 50 14.03 5.20 -8.40
N VAL A 51 14.61 6.03 -7.54
CA VAL A 51 13.92 6.72 -6.45
C VAL A 51 12.88 7.70 -6.99
N MET A 52 13.21 8.47 -8.02
CA MET A 52 12.28 9.40 -8.63
C MET A 52 11.18 8.66 -9.41
N SER A 53 11.53 7.64 -10.20
CA SER A 53 10.56 6.77 -10.88
C SER A 53 9.58 6.14 -9.89
N HIS A 54 10.10 5.67 -8.76
CA HIS A 54 9.30 5.19 -7.64
C HIS A 54 8.39 6.30 -7.11
N LEU A 55 8.94 7.45 -6.71
CA LEU A 55 8.16 8.57 -6.20
C LEU A 55 7.01 8.97 -7.14
N PHE A 56 7.28 9.11 -8.45
CA PHE A 56 6.27 9.45 -9.45
C PHE A 56 5.18 8.38 -9.56
N THR A 57 5.55 7.11 -9.53
CA THR A 57 4.61 5.99 -9.60
C THR A 57 3.68 5.93 -8.38
N PHE A 58 4.18 6.22 -7.18
CA PHE A 58 3.46 5.99 -5.93
C PHE A 58 2.75 7.21 -5.37
N TRP A 59 3.33 8.39 -5.60
CA TRP A 59 2.92 9.62 -4.94
C TRP A 59 2.37 10.67 -5.89
N VAL A 60 2.77 10.66 -7.16
CA VAL A 60 2.28 11.60 -8.18
C VAL A 60 1.15 10.98 -9.01
N GLY A 61 1.27 9.71 -9.39
CA GLY A 61 0.25 9.01 -10.18
C GLY A 61 0.25 9.43 -11.66
N PHE A 62 -0.78 9.00 -12.39
CA PHE A 62 -0.91 9.24 -13.84
C PHE A 62 -2.10 10.16 -14.15
N THR A 63 -2.24 10.63 -15.39
CA THR A 63 -3.26 11.61 -15.80
C THR A 63 -4.71 11.20 -15.48
N GLN A 64 -5.01 9.90 -15.42
CA GLN A 64 -6.32 9.37 -15.05
C GLN A 64 -6.45 9.08 -13.53
N ASN A 65 -5.35 9.11 -12.78
CA ASN A 65 -5.27 8.73 -11.37
C ASN A 65 -4.20 9.56 -10.65
N GLN A 66 -4.58 10.76 -10.23
CA GLN A 66 -3.72 11.71 -9.52
C GLN A 66 -3.42 11.22 -8.09
N GLY A 67 -2.13 11.14 -7.74
CA GLY A 67 -1.65 10.89 -6.39
C GLY A 67 -1.65 12.16 -5.52
N ILE A 68 -1.28 12.03 -4.25
CA ILE A 68 -1.25 13.15 -3.29
C ILE A 68 -0.40 14.33 -3.81
N PHE A 69 0.66 14.05 -4.55
CA PHE A 69 1.56 15.04 -5.16
C PHE A 69 1.43 15.05 -6.68
N TRP A 70 0.23 14.94 -7.25
CA TRP A 70 0.02 14.89 -8.70
C TRP A 70 0.60 16.09 -9.47
N TYR A 71 0.68 17.25 -8.81
CA TYR A 71 1.26 18.49 -9.34
C TYR A 71 2.80 18.51 -9.30
N LEU A 72 3.45 17.50 -8.69
CA LEU A 72 4.90 17.51 -8.45
C LEU A 72 5.73 17.57 -9.73
N LEU A 73 5.31 16.89 -10.80
CA LEU A 73 6.05 16.89 -12.06
C LEU A 73 6.12 18.30 -12.67
N GLU A 74 4.98 18.99 -12.66
CA GLU A 74 4.88 20.36 -13.14
C GLU A 74 5.67 21.30 -12.23
N LEU A 75 5.55 21.13 -10.91
CA LEU A 75 6.26 21.96 -9.94
C LEU A 75 7.78 21.79 -10.03
N LEU A 76 8.31 20.57 -10.15
CA LEU A 76 9.74 20.32 -10.33
C LEU A 76 10.28 20.91 -11.64
N SER A 77 9.42 21.03 -12.66
CA SER A 77 9.79 21.64 -13.95
C SER A 77 9.80 23.17 -13.92
N LYS A 78 8.96 23.79 -13.08
CA LYS A 78 8.84 25.25 -12.95
C LYS A 78 9.75 25.81 -11.85
N GLU A 79 9.78 25.16 -10.69
CA GLU A 79 10.42 25.63 -9.46
C GLU A 79 11.14 24.47 -8.75
N SER A 80 12.32 24.14 -9.25
CA SER A 80 13.14 23.07 -8.69
C SER A 80 14.01 23.57 -7.53
N SER A 81 13.42 23.75 -6.34
CA SER A 81 14.16 24.16 -5.15
C SER A 81 14.95 22.98 -4.54
N ALA A 82 16.07 23.28 -3.89
CA ALA A 82 16.86 22.26 -3.21
C ALA A 82 16.06 21.53 -2.11
N ALA A 83 15.18 22.24 -1.42
CA ALA A 83 14.27 21.68 -0.43
C ALA A 83 13.30 20.68 -1.06
N LEU A 84 12.66 21.03 -2.18
CA LEU A 84 11.72 20.15 -2.86
C LEU A 84 12.39 18.88 -3.43
N GLN A 85 13.56 19.03 -4.05
CA GLN A 85 14.31 17.88 -4.60
C GLN A 85 14.76 16.91 -3.51
N THR A 86 15.33 17.42 -2.42
CA THR A 86 15.80 16.59 -1.31
C THR A 86 14.65 15.95 -0.53
N ALA A 87 13.52 16.65 -0.36
CA ALA A 87 12.31 16.09 0.24
C ALA A 87 11.69 14.99 -0.64
N SER A 88 11.63 15.21 -1.95
CA SER A 88 11.21 14.22 -2.95
C SER A 88 12.06 12.96 -2.88
N LYS A 89 13.39 13.13 -2.86
CA LYS A 89 14.36 12.03 -2.73
C LYS A 89 14.21 11.30 -1.40
N ALA A 90 14.05 12.03 -0.28
CA ALA A 90 13.85 11.44 1.04
C ALA A 90 12.59 10.58 1.10
N LEU A 91 11.47 11.09 0.59
CA LEU A 91 10.20 10.39 0.56
C LEU A 91 10.24 9.16 -0.36
N GLY A 92 10.86 9.28 -1.54
CA GLY A 92 11.07 8.17 -2.46
C GLY A 92 11.97 7.09 -1.85
N LEU A 93 13.10 7.47 -1.25
CA LEU A 93 14.01 6.56 -0.55
C LEU A 93 13.35 5.92 0.67
N ALA A 94 12.52 6.63 1.43
CA ALA A 94 11.81 6.07 2.57
C ALA A 94 10.83 4.99 2.14
N SER A 95 10.04 5.30 1.11
CA SER A 95 9.10 4.37 0.47
C SER A 95 9.83 3.13 -0.04
N MET A 96 10.97 3.30 -0.72
CA MET A 96 11.80 2.20 -1.23
C MET A 96 12.56 1.43 -0.14
N SER A 97 13.06 2.11 0.90
CA SER A 97 13.87 1.50 1.96
C SER A 97 13.05 0.55 2.82
N GLY A 98 11.78 0.91 3.06
CA GLY A 98 10.78 0.05 3.65
C GLY A 98 10.51 -1.21 2.83
N MET A 99 10.52 -1.03 1.51
CA MET A 99 10.18 -2.04 0.51
C MET A 99 11.30 -3.04 0.24
N GLN A 100 12.56 -2.60 0.27
CA GLN A 100 13.75 -3.41 0.01
C GLN A 100 14.47 -3.85 1.29
N ARG A 101 14.00 -3.41 2.47
CA ARG A 101 14.64 -3.66 3.78
C ARG A 101 16.13 -3.30 3.79
N SER A 102 16.51 -2.37 2.93
CA SER A 102 17.89 -1.92 2.80
C SER A 102 18.16 -0.90 3.89
N PHE A 103 18.94 -1.31 4.89
CA PHE A 103 19.44 -0.40 5.92
C PHE A 103 20.24 0.76 5.29
N THR A 104 20.86 0.52 4.14
CA THR A 104 21.59 1.53 3.37
C THR A 104 20.63 2.56 2.76
N LEU A 105 19.56 2.13 2.08
CA LEU A 105 18.56 3.05 1.55
C LEU A 105 17.82 3.77 2.67
N LYS A 106 17.58 3.10 3.81
CA LYS A 106 16.96 3.71 4.97
C LYS A 106 17.83 4.80 5.57
N ARG A 107 19.13 4.54 5.70
CA ARG A 107 20.10 5.54 6.15
C ARG A 107 20.14 6.70 5.16
N SER A 108 20.17 6.42 3.87
CA SER A 108 20.14 7.44 2.82
C SER A 108 18.84 8.25 2.82
N ALA A 109 17.70 7.63 3.15
CA ALA A 109 16.42 8.30 3.34
C ALA A 109 16.47 9.25 4.53
N ALA A 110 17.05 8.82 5.66
CA ALA A 110 17.22 9.65 6.85
C ALA A 110 18.21 10.81 6.63
N GLU A 111 19.30 10.57 5.90
CA GLU A 111 20.25 11.60 5.48
C GLU A 111 19.58 12.64 4.57
N SER A 112 18.86 12.17 3.54
CA SER A 112 18.11 13.04 2.62
C SER A 112 17.01 13.82 3.34
N TYR A 113 16.32 13.20 4.30
CA TYR A 113 15.32 13.86 5.15
C TYR A 113 15.98 14.96 6.01
N GLY A 114 17.14 14.68 6.61
CA GLY A 114 17.90 15.68 7.38
C GLY A 114 18.34 16.86 6.52
N MET A 115 18.80 16.60 5.30
CA MET A 115 19.14 17.64 4.33
C MET A 115 17.92 18.47 3.93
N ALA A 116 16.79 17.79 3.66
CA ALA A 116 15.53 18.44 3.31
C ALA A 116 15.00 19.31 4.44
N LEU A 117 15.12 18.87 5.71
CA LEU A 117 14.78 19.68 6.87
C LEU A 117 15.63 20.97 6.95
N CYS A 118 16.93 20.88 6.76
CA CYS A 118 17.81 22.05 6.76
C CYS A 118 17.44 23.02 5.63
N ALA A 119 17.34 22.53 4.40
CA ALA A 119 17.01 23.35 3.24
C ALA A 119 15.62 24.00 3.36
N THR A 120 14.64 23.27 3.89
CA THR A 120 13.28 23.79 4.13
C THR A 120 13.30 24.86 5.23
N ASN A 121 14.04 24.65 6.32
CA ASN A 121 14.19 25.67 7.37
C ASN A 121 14.87 26.94 6.86
N ASP A 122 15.87 26.82 5.99
CA ASP A 122 16.52 27.99 5.39
C ASP A 122 15.57 28.73 4.45
N ALA A 123 14.77 28.02 3.64
CA ALA A 123 13.73 28.63 2.82
C ALA A 123 12.65 29.34 3.67
N LEU A 124 12.27 28.77 4.81
CA LEU A 124 11.28 29.37 5.72
C LEU A 124 11.80 30.63 6.44
N ARG A 125 13.13 30.83 6.53
CA ARG A 125 13.73 32.04 7.12
C ARG A 125 13.70 33.23 6.17
N ASP A 126 13.61 32.99 4.87
CA ASP A 126 13.46 34.04 3.87
C ASP A 126 11.95 34.27 3.60
N PRO A 127 11.40 35.46 3.90
CA PRO A 127 9.98 35.76 3.69
C PRO A 127 9.50 35.53 2.26
N SER A 128 10.37 35.68 1.27
CA SER A 128 10.03 35.47 -0.13
C SER A 128 9.95 33.98 -0.51
N LEU A 129 10.86 33.15 0.02
CA LEU A 129 10.90 31.71 -0.27
C LEU A 129 9.90 30.93 0.58
N ALA A 130 9.60 31.41 1.79
CA ALA A 130 8.68 30.77 2.73
C ALA A 130 7.25 30.61 2.18
N THR A 131 6.87 31.46 1.22
CA THR A 131 5.53 31.47 0.62
C THR A 131 5.45 30.75 -0.73
N THR A 132 6.56 30.17 -1.21
CA THR A 132 6.57 29.47 -2.50
C THR A 132 5.94 28.08 -2.40
N ASP A 133 5.31 27.63 -3.48
CA ASP A 133 4.73 26.30 -3.59
C ASP A 133 5.79 25.22 -3.37
N SER A 134 7.02 25.44 -3.83
CA SER A 134 8.14 24.50 -3.62
C SER A 134 8.44 24.26 -2.13
N THR A 135 8.40 25.31 -1.30
CA THR A 135 8.62 25.21 0.16
C THR A 135 7.45 24.51 0.83
N LEU A 136 6.21 24.85 0.45
CA LEU A 136 5.01 24.20 0.98
C LEU A 136 5.02 22.70 0.70
N VAL A 137 5.30 22.30 -0.54
CA VAL A 137 5.32 20.89 -0.94
C VAL A 137 6.47 20.14 -0.29
N ALA A 138 7.64 20.78 -0.10
CA ALA A 138 8.73 20.19 0.67
C ALA A 138 8.30 19.87 2.12
N VAL A 139 7.58 20.77 2.79
CA VAL A 139 7.01 20.53 4.14
C VAL A 139 6.04 19.35 4.11
N MET A 140 5.10 19.33 3.16
CA MET A 140 4.14 18.22 3.03
C MET A 140 4.82 16.86 2.82
N MET A 141 5.88 16.81 2.02
CA MET A 141 6.66 15.59 1.78
C MET A 141 7.43 15.13 3.01
N LEU A 142 7.98 16.06 3.80
CA LEU A 142 8.63 15.76 5.08
C LEU A 142 7.62 15.15 6.07
N SER A 143 6.42 15.72 6.19
CA SER A 143 5.34 15.16 7.03
C SER A 143 4.91 13.78 6.55
N THR A 144 4.84 13.58 5.23
CA THR A 144 4.50 12.28 4.64
C THR A 144 5.58 11.23 4.92
N TYR A 145 6.87 11.60 4.83
CA TYR A 145 7.99 10.73 5.21
C TYR A 145 7.86 10.26 6.65
N GLU A 146 7.51 11.16 7.57
CA GLU A 146 7.37 10.84 8.99
C GLU A 146 6.16 9.95 9.25
N ALA A 147 5.03 10.20 8.58
CA ALA A 147 3.84 9.36 8.65
C ALA A 147 4.14 7.93 8.17
N ILE A 148 4.78 7.76 7.01
CA ILE A 148 5.24 6.45 6.51
C ILE A 148 6.18 5.80 7.51
N SER A 149 7.13 6.58 8.04
CA SER A 149 8.14 6.06 8.96
C SER A 149 7.55 5.60 10.30
N GLY A 150 6.56 6.33 10.81
CA GLY A 150 5.88 6.05 12.09
C GLY A 150 4.80 4.98 11.98
N VAL A 151 3.95 5.05 10.96
CA VAL A 151 2.81 4.14 10.76
C VAL A 151 3.26 2.77 10.23
N ILE A 152 4.21 2.72 9.29
CA ILE A 152 4.59 1.46 8.61
C ILE A 152 5.66 0.68 9.39
N PHE A 153 6.62 1.35 10.04
CA PHE A 153 7.80 0.67 10.57
C PHE A 153 7.86 0.48 12.08
N ARG A 154 6.92 1.05 12.85
CA ARG A 154 6.96 0.98 14.32
C ARG A 154 8.36 1.14 14.88
N TYR A 155 9.02 2.24 14.51
CA TYR A 155 10.16 2.64 15.32
C TYR A 155 9.60 3.11 16.64
N SER A 156 9.86 2.31 17.67
CA SER A 156 9.87 2.77 19.04
C SER A 156 10.47 4.19 19.07
N LYS A 157 9.67 5.18 19.48
CA LYS A 157 10.07 6.56 19.81
C LYS A 157 10.19 7.60 18.68
N HIS A 158 9.23 7.71 17.76
CA HIS A 158 9.04 8.98 17.04
C HIS A 158 7.61 9.50 17.21
N ASN A 159 7.39 10.24 18.30
CA ASN A 159 6.44 11.34 18.31
C ASN A 159 7.20 12.50 17.66
N SER A 160 6.93 12.82 16.39
CA SER A 160 7.40 14.09 15.86
C SER A 160 6.48 15.12 16.49
N GLN A 161 6.93 15.74 17.59
CA GLN A 161 6.20 16.81 18.26
C GLN A 161 5.81 17.92 17.26
N LYS A 162 6.57 18.05 16.16
CA LYS A 162 6.23 18.90 15.00
C LYS A 162 4.98 18.47 14.23
N ILE A 163 4.72 17.18 14.03
CA ILE A 163 3.46 16.71 13.41
C ILE A 163 2.29 16.99 14.32
N TRP A 164 2.46 16.80 15.62
CA TRP A 164 1.45 17.17 16.62
C TRP A 164 1.20 18.68 16.60
N GLU A 165 2.24 19.51 16.66
CA GLU A 165 2.15 20.97 16.57
C GLU A 165 1.56 21.44 15.23
N LEU A 166 1.83 20.77 14.11
CA LEU A 166 1.20 21.05 12.82
C LEU A 166 -0.28 20.65 12.80
N SER A 167 -0.65 19.56 13.47
CA SER A 167 -2.04 19.11 13.63
C SER A 167 -2.81 20.06 14.55
N GLU A 168 -2.21 20.49 15.66
CA GLU A 168 -2.74 21.48 16.60
C GLU A 168 -2.84 22.87 15.93
N LEU A 169 -1.86 23.25 15.11
CA LEU A 169 -1.94 24.48 14.31
C LEU A 169 -3.05 24.38 13.24
N ALA A 170 -3.25 23.22 12.63
CA ALA A 170 -4.40 22.98 11.76
C ALA A 170 -5.73 23.04 12.54
N GLU A 171 -5.77 22.59 13.80
CA GLU A 171 -6.92 22.74 14.71
C GLU A 171 -7.21 24.22 15.06
N THR A 172 -6.17 25.04 15.29
CA THR A 172 -6.37 26.50 15.54
C THR A 172 -6.85 27.27 14.32
N LYS A 173 -6.68 26.69 13.12
CA LYS A 173 -7.20 27.26 11.88
C LYS A 173 -8.66 26.92 11.62
N ASP A 174 -9.31 26.17 12.54
CA ASP A 174 -10.72 25.75 12.59
C ASP A 174 -11.54 26.23 11.40
N ASP A 175 -11.21 25.69 10.23
CA ASP A 175 -12.05 25.88 9.08
C ASP A 175 -13.14 24.82 9.24
N LYS A 176 -14.36 25.28 9.47
CA LYS A 176 -15.53 24.39 9.50
C LYS A 176 -15.70 23.66 8.16
N ASP A 177 -14.98 24.10 7.12
CA ASP A 177 -14.85 23.47 5.81
C ASP A 177 -13.59 22.59 5.63
N ALA A 178 -12.81 22.31 6.68
CA ALA A 178 -11.67 21.39 6.58
C ALA A 178 -12.16 20.03 6.05
N GLY A 179 -11.73 19.69 4.83
CA GLY A 179 -12.29 18.58 4.07
C GLY A 179 -12.16 17.21 4.78
N PRO A 180 -12.94 16.20 4.39
CA PRO A 180 -12.98 14.90 5.08
C PRO A 180 -11.64 14.21 5.30
N ARG A 181 -10.65 14.43 4.41
CA ARG A 181 -9.29 13.91 4.55
C ARG A 181 -8.58 14.48 5.77
N GLU A 182 -8.66 15.79 5.98
CA GLU A 182 -7.95 16.46 7.07
C GLU A 182 -8.49 16.02 8.43
N ARG A 183 -9.81 15.93 8.55
CA ARG A 183 -10.47 15.40 9.75
C ARG A 183 -10.03 13.96 10.06
N PHE A 184 -9.88 13.13 9.04
CA PHE A 184 -9.39 11.76 9.19
C PHE A 184 -7.94 11.71 9.67
N PHE A 185 -7.05 12.51 9.06
CA PHE A 185 -5.63 12.56 9.44
C PHE A 185 -5.46 13.00 10.89
N ARG A 186 -6.24 13.98 11.36
CA ARG A 186 -6.25 14.39 12.77
C ARG A 186 -6.58 13.25 13.72
N ILE A 187 -7.55 12.40 13.36
CA ILE A 187 -7.87 11.20 14.15
C ILE A 187 -6.66 10.25 14.17
N ILE A 188 -6.03 9.98 13.02
CA ILE A 188 -4.89 9.04 12.92
C ILE A 188 -3.69 9.49 13.75
N VAL A 189 -3.37 10.78 13.81
CA VAL A 189 -2.23 11.28 14.59
C VAL A 189 -2.34 10.87 16.06
N ARG A 190 -3.55 10.93 16.64
CA ARG A 190 -3.83 10.50 18.02
C ARG A 190 -3.65 8.99 18.23
N LEU A 191 -3.74 8.16 17.19
CA LEU A 191 -3.58 6.70 17.30
C LEU A 191 -2.17 6.30 17.71
N ASN A 192 -1.16 7.04 17.25
CA ASN A 192 0.24 6.76 17.59
C ASN A 192 0.45 6.96 19.09
N ASP A 193 -0.06 8.06 19.64
CA ASP A 193 0.01 8.32 21.08
C ASP A 193 -0.72 7.27 21.90
N LEU A 194 -1.93 6.87 21.48
CA LEU A 194 -2.66 5.78 22.13
C LEU A 194 -1.87 4.46 22.08
N SER A 195 -1.27 4.13 20.94
CA SER A 195 -0.44 2.92 20.78
C SER A 195 0.78 2.95 21.73
N ILE A 196 1.44 4.09 21.85
CA ILE A 196 2.57 4.28 22.77
C ILE A 196 2.13 4.16 24.24
N LYS A 197 0.99 4.76 24.59
CA LYS A 197 0.43 4.67 25.95
C LYS A 197 0.15 3.22 26.31
N VAL A 198 -0.50 2.47 25.41
CA VAL A 198 -0.79 1.04 25.59
C VAL A 198 0.48 0.21 25.73
N ASP A 199 1.51 0.49 24.92
CA ASP A 199 2.79 -0.23 25.00
C ASP A 199 3.58 0.04 26.29
N LYS A 200 3.46 1.24 26.85
CA LYS A 200 4.16 1.64 28.08
C LYS A 200 3.35 1.37 29.35
N ALA A 201 2.08 1.00 29.20
CA ALA A 201 1.18 0.83 30.33
C ALA A 201 1.65 -0.30 31.25
N GLU A 202 1.65 -0.05 32.55
CA GLU A 202 1.69 -1.12 33.53
C GLU A 202 0.43 -1.98 33.34
N LYS A 203 0.61 -3.30 33.30
CA LYS A 203 -0.47 -4.29 33.12
C LYS A 203 -1.30 -4.43 34.39
N SER A 204 -1.96 -3.35 34.80
CA SER A 204 -2.94 -3.32 35.89
C SER A 204 -4.34 -3.11 35.32
N VAL A 205 -5.34 -3.79 35.90
CA VAL A 205 -6.74 -3.71 35.44
C VAL A 205 -7.24 -2.27 35.41
N LYS A 206 -6.84 -1.44 36.39
CA LYS A 206 -7.21 -0.03 36.47
C LYS A 206 -6.65 0.79 35.31
N ASN A 207 -5.35 0.69 35.04
CA ASN A 207 -4.70 1.44 33.94
C ASN A 207 -5.24 1.00 32.57
N LEU A 208 -5.44 -0.32 32.42
CA LEU A 208 -6.02 -0.89 31.22
C LEU A 208 -7.48 -0.49 31.01
N GLY A 209 -8.27 -0.32 32.07
CA GLY A 209 -9.64 0.20 31.97
C GLY A 209 -9.70 1.65 31.43
N PHE A 210 -8.76 2.51 31.83
CA PHE A 210 -8.66 3.86 31.25
C PHE A 210 -8.29 3.81 29.77
N LEU A 211 -7.32 2.98 29.39
CA LEU A 211 -6.89 2.83 28.00
C LEU A 211 -7.97 2.18 27.12
N LEU A 212 -8.76 1.26 27.69
CA LEU A 212 -9.93 0.68 27.02
C LEU A 212 -10.94 1.77 26.69
N SER A 213 -11.24 2.64 27.65
CA SER A 213 -12.17 3.76 27.46
C SER A 213 -11.66 4.76 26.40
N GLU A 214 -10.36 5.06 26.42
CA GLU A 214 -9.72 5.92 25.41
C GLU A 214 -9.78 5.29 24.00
N ALA A 215 -9.54 3.98 23.89
CA ALA A 215 -9.64 3.26 22.62
C ALA A 215 -11.07 3.18 22.08
N ILE A 216 -12.07 2.99 22.95
CA ILE A 216 -13.49 3.04 22.57
C ILE A 216 -13.87 4.43 22.06
N GLY A 217 -13.40 5.50 22.72
CA GLY A 217 -13.61 6.87 22.23
C GLY A 217 -12.97 7.10 20.86
N PHE A 218 -11.77 6.56 20.63
CA PHE A 218 -11.12 6.61 19.33
C PHE A 218 -11.93 5.90 18.24
N GLU A 219 -12.52 4.75 18.57
CA GLU A 219 -13.35 4.01 17.62
C GLU A 219 -14.64 4.78 17.27
N ALA A 220 -15.27 5.42 18.25
CA ALA A 220 -16.42 6.28 18.01
C ALA A 220 -16.07 7.49 17.11
N ASP A 221 -14.87 8.06 17.27
CA ASP A 221 -14.39 9.15 16.40
C ASP A 221 -14.23 8.68 14.95
N LEU A 222 -13.71 7.46 14.73
CA LEU A 222 -13.60 6.85 13.40
C LEU A 222 -14.99 6.61 12.77
N GLU A 223 -15.94 6.05 13.52
CA GLU A 223 -17.32 5.86 13.03
C GLU A 223 -17.99 7.19 12.68
N THR A 224 -17.85 8.19 13.54
CA THR A 224 -18.38 9.54 13.31
C THR A 224 -17.81 10.15 12.04
N TRP A 225 -16.51 9.96 11.78
CA TRP A 225 -15.90 10.39 10.53
C TRP A 225 -16.58 9.77 9.31
N ALA A 226 -16.80 8.45 9.31
CA ALA A 226 -17.42 7.74 8.19
C ALA A 226 -18.87 8.19 7.95
N ILE A 227 -19.63 8.46 9.01
CA ILE A 227 -21.01 8.97 8.93
C ILE A 227 -21.05 10.41 8.38
N SER A 228 -19.98 11.20 8.59
CA SER A 228 -19.90 12.60 8.13
C SER A 228 -19.64 12.77 6.63
N LEU A 229 -19.44 11.67 5.90
CA LEU A 229 -19.07 11.70 4.47
C LEU A 229 -20.29 11.87 3.57
N ASP A 230 -20.14 12.66 2.51
CA ASP A 230 -21.18 12.84 1.50
C ASP A 230 -21.16 11.73 0.43
N GLU A 231 -22.10 11.79 -0.52
CA GLU A 231 -22.27 10.79 -1.58
C GLU A 231 -21.03 10.63 -2.48
N THR A 232 -20.18 11.66 -2.63
CA THR A 232 -18.97 11.58 -3.45
C THR A 232 -17.93 10.62 -2.87
N TRP A 233 -18.03 10.31 -1.58
CA TRP A 233 -17.19 9.36 -0.87
C TRP A 233 -17.77 7.96 -0.81
N SER A 234 -19.04 7.79 -1.18
CA SER A 234 -19.71 6.50 -1.12
C SER A 234 -19.04 5.48 -2.06
N TYR A 235 -19.13 4.22 -1.68
CA TYR A 235 -18.77 3.10 -2.52
C TYR A 235 -20.00 2.24 -2.77
N THR A 236 -20.05 1.57 -3.92
CA THR A 236 -21.18 0.72 -4.29
C THR A 236 -20.81 -0.73 -4.11
N VAL A 237 -21.69 -1.52 -3.52
CA VAL A 237 -21.57 -2.97 -3.43
C VAL A 237 -22.23 -3.59 -4.65
N VAL A 238 -21.47 -4.35 -5.44
CA VAL A 238 -21.93 -4.96 -6.69
C VAL A 238 -22.00 -6.47 -6.51
N GLU A 239 -23.14 -7.07 -6.85
CA GLU A 239 -23.31 -8.52 -6.89
C GLU A 239 -22.76 -9.13 -8.19
N ARG A 240 -22.09 -10.27 -8.07
CA ARG A 240 -21.47 -11.03 -9.15
C ARG A 240 -22.52 -11.92 -9.80
N THR A 241 -23.03 -11.51 -10.95
CA THR A 241 -24.12 -12.18 -11.68
C THR A 241 -23.68 -13.31 -12.62
N SER A 242 -22.39 -13.43 -12.97
CA SER A 242 -21.88 -14.58 -13.74
C SER A 242 -20.40 -14.85 -13.50
N LEU A 243 -20.03 -16.12 -13.23
CA LEU A 243 -18.66 -16.62 -13.30
C LEU A 243 -18.23 -16.72 -14.77
N SER A 244 -17.92 -15.60 -15.41
CA SER A 244 -17.23 -15.69 -16.70
C SER A 244 -15.80 -16.20 -16.44
N THR A 245 -15.40 -17.26 -17.12
CA THR A 245 -14.08 -17.92 -16.99
C THR A 245 -12.89 -17.04 -17.38
N ASN A 246 -13.13 -15.78 -17.78
CA ASN A 246 -12.12 -14.83 -18.26
C ASN A 246 -11.87 -13.67 -17.29
N GLU A 247 -12.49 -13.65 -16.09
CA GLU A 247 -12.11 -12.69 -15.05
C GLU A 247 -10.92 -13.21 -14.25
N PRO A 248 -9.77 -12.53 -14.27
CA PRO A 248 -8.51 -13.24 -14.07
C PRO A 248 -8.15 -13.62 -12.63
N PHE A 249 -8.88 -13.19 -11.57
CA PHE A 249 -8.32 -13.32 -10.21
C PHE A 249 -9.23 -13.67 -9.01
N CYS A 250 -10.57 -13.77 -9.13
CA CYS A 250 -11.44 -13.81 -7.93
C CYS A 250 -12.39 -15.02 -7.80
N SER A 251 -11.93 -16.22 -8.13
CA SER A 251 -12.71 -17.45 -7.88
C SER A 251 -12.49 -18.08 -6.48
N ALA A 252 -11.51 -17.60 -5.70
CA ALA A 252 -10.99 -18.36 -4.56
C ALA A 252 -11.65 -18.09 -3.18
N THR A 253 -12.53 -17.09 -3.02
CA THR A 253 -13.24 -16.84 -1.74
C THR A 253 -14.73 -17.15 -1.76
N GLY A 254 -15.29 -17.58 -2.91
CA GLY A 254 -16.74 -17.74 -3.04
C GLY A 254 -17.54 -16.44 -2.83
N ARG A 255 -16.87 -15.27 -2.81
CA ARG A 255 -17.50 -13.96 -2.58
C ARG A 255 -18.39 -13.59 -3.75
N LYS A 256 -19.65 -13.31 -3.42
CA LYS A 256 -20.67 -12.90 -4.37
C LYS A 256 -20.69 -11.39 -4.60
N THR A 257 -19.97 -10.61 -3.80
CA THR A 257 -19.99 -9.15 -3.85
C THR A 257 -18.59 -8.56 -3.89
N TYR A 258 -18.48 -7.40 -4.53
CA TYR A 258 -17.28 -6.57 -4.54
C TYR A 258 -17.62 -5.09 -4.50
N HIS A 259 -16.68 -4.25 -4.11
CA HIS A 259 -16.88 -2.81 -4.01
C HIS A 259 -16.42 -2.09 -5.26
N THR A 260 -17.11 -1.01 -5.63
CA THR A 260 -16.66 -0.03 -6.61
C THR A 260 -16.63 1.36 -5.99
N TYR A 261 -15.66 2.17 -6.41
CA TYR A 261 -15.40 3.49 -5.82
C TYR A 261 -15.39 4.58 -6.89
N GLY A 262 -15.61 5.83 -6.49
CA GLY A 262 -15.49 6.98 -7.38
C GLY A 262 -14.04 7.25 -7.85
N SER A 263 -13.03 6.79 -7.11
CA SER A 263 -11.61 6.84 -7.50
C SER A 263 -10.74 5.90 -6.67
N LEU A 264 -9.51 5.62 -7.15
CA LEU A 264 -8.49 4.88 -6.38
C LEU A 264 -8.08 5.61 -5.09
N ALA A 265 -8.19 6.94 -5.05
CA ALA A 265 -7.91 7.72 -3.85
C ALA A 265 -8.96 7.45 -2.77
N ILE A 266 -10.25 7.44 -3.14
CA ILE A 266 -11.36 7.12 -2.23
C ILE A 266 -11.24 5.68 -1.74
N ALA A 267 -10.95 4.72 -2.64
CA ALA A 267 -10.72 3.32 -2.26
C ALA A 267 -9.57 3.18 -1.24
N GLY A 268 -8.47 3.91 -1.47
CA GLY A 268 -7.33 3.96 -0.56
C GLY A 268 -7.69 4.53 0.82
N MET A 269 -8.49 5.60 0.86
CA MET A 269 -8.96 6.20 2.12
C MET A 269 -9.86 5.25 2.91
N TRP A 270 -10.80 4.56 2.25
CA TRP A 270 -11.64 3.54 2.90
C TRP A 270 -10.81 2.38 3.44
N ASN A 271 -9.81 1.91 2.70
CA ASN A 271 -8.93 0.85 3.17
C ASN A 271 -8.00 1.30 4.31
N PHE A 272 -7.58 2.57 4.32
CA PHE A 272 -6.82 3.13 5.44
C PHE A 272 -7.71 3.25 6.69
N TYR A 273 -8.94 3.74 6.54
CA TYR A 273 -9.95 3.74 7.59
C TYR A 273 -10.19 2.34 8.18
N ARG A 274 -10.46 1.33 7.34
CA ARG A 274 -10.65 -0.06 7.77
C ARG A 274 -9.43 -0.60 8.49
N GLN A 275 -8.23 -0.33 7.98
CA GLN A 275 -6.99 -0.73 8.62
C GLN A 275 -6.87 -0.14 10.03
N MET A 276 -7.14 1.15 10.21
CA MET A 276 -7.07 1.81 11.52
C MET A 276 -8.10 1.22 12.49
N ARG A 277 -9.36 1.02 12.03
CA ARG A 277 -10.40 0.38 12.85
C ARG A 277 -10.04 -1.04 13.26
N ILE A 278 -9.43 -1.86 12.40
CA ILE A 278 -8.96 -3.20 12.77
C ILE A 278 -7.89 -3.11 13.86
N ILE A 279 -6.93 -2.19 13.75
CA ILE A 279 -5.88 -2.02 14.77
C ILE A 279 -6.49 -1.63 16.11
N VAL A 280 -7.41 -0.66 16.12
CA VAL A 280 -8.06 -0.16 17.34
C VAL A 280 -8.96 -1.23 17.96
N ASN A 281 -9.76 -1.93 17.17
CA ASN A 281 -10.59 -3.02 17.68
C ASN A 281 -9.76 -4.20 18.20
N GLU A 282 -8.62 -4.50 17.59
CA GLU A 282 -7.71 -5.52 18.12
C GLU A 282 -7.10 -5.05 19.45
N MET A 283 -6.81 -3.75 19.62
CA MET A 283 -6.40 -3.17 20.91
C MET A 283 -7.50 -3.33 21.97
N ILE A 284 -8.73 -2.94 21.63
CA ILE A 284 -9.91 -3.04 22.51
C ILE A 284 -10.10 -4.51 22.92
N ARG A 285 -10.12 -5.43 21.95
CA ARG A 285 -10.27 -6.87 22.17
C ARG A 285 -9.18 -7.42 23.08
N SER A 286 -7.92 -7.09 22.85
CA SER A 286 -6.79 -7.54 23.67
C SER A 286 -6.85 -7.01 25.11
N ILE A 287 -7.18 -5.73 25.28
CA ILE A 287 -7.31 -5.10 26.60
C ILE A 287 -8.51 -5.71 27.34
N ALA A 288 -9.66 -5.84 26.68
CA ALA A 288 -10.87 -6.43 27.25
C ALA A 288 -10.64 -7.88 27.67
N HIS A 289 -10.04 -8.70 26.80
CA HIS A 289 -9.69 -10.08 27.13
C HIS A 289 -8.75 -10.16 28.35
N TYR A 290 -7.76 -9.26 28.45
CA TYR A 290 -6.88 -9.21 29.61
C TYR A 290 -7.67 -8.90 30.88
N ILE A 291 -8.53 -7.87 30.88
CA ILE A 291 -9.36 -7.51 32.03
C ILE A 291 -10.26 -8.69 32.45
N LEU A 292 -10.94 -9.33 31.49
CA LEU A 292 -11.81 -10.49 31.71
C LEU A 292 -11.08 -11.67 32.37
N SER A 293 -9.79 -11.85 32.08
CA SER A 293 -8.99 -12.93 32.68
C SER A 293 -8.76 -12.77 34.19
N PHE A 294 -8.90 -11.56 34.73
CA PHE A 294 -8.80 -11.26 36.16
C PHE A 294 -10.16 -11.00 36.80
N HIS A 295 -11.06 -10.32 36.09
CA HIS A 295 -12.39 -9.99 36.57
C HIS A 295 -13.38 -10.04 35.42
N TRP A 296 -14.21 -11.08 35.40
CA TRP A 296 -15.26 -11.20 34.41
C TRP A 296 -16.36 -10.16 34.66
N THR A 297 -16.71 -9.39 33.63
CA THR A 297 -17.88 -8.52 33.60
C THR A 297 -18.59 -8.66 32.26
N TYR A 298 -19.92 -8.65 32.30
CA TYR A 298 -20.74 -8.80 31.10
C TYR A 298 -20.47 -7.68 30.09
N GLU A 299 -20.27 -6.45 30.57
CA GLU A 299 -19.99 -5.29 29.72
C GLU A 299 -18.67 -5.45 28.96
N CYS A 300 -17.62 -5.94 29.64
CA CYS A 300 -16.32 -6.14 29.02
C CYS A 300 -16.33 -7.30 28.02
N GLU A 301 -17.11 -8.35 28.31
CA GLU A 301 -17.35 -9.45 27.38
C GLU A 301 -18.09 -8.97 26.13
N GLN A 302 -19.14 -8.15 26.29
CA GLN A 302 -19.84 -7.54 25.16
C GLN A 302 -18.89 -6.69 24.31
N ILE A 303 -18.09 -5.81 24.91
CA ILE A 303 -17.10 -4.99 24.19
C ILE A 303 -16.15 -5.86 23.37
N MET A 304 -15.64 -6.96 23.96
CA MET A 304 -14.76 -7.89 23.27
C MET A 304 -15.44 -8.51 22.04
N TRP A 305 -16.69 -8.98 22.16
CA TRP A 305 -17.44 -9.57 21.06
C TRP A 305 -17.76 -8.57 19.95
N HIS A 306 -18.14 -7.33 20.30
CA HIS A 306 -18.36 -6.27 19.31
C HIS A 306 -17.08 -5.98 18.53
N SER A 307 -15.92 -5.91 19.20
CA SER A 307 -14.65 -5.72 18.49
C SER A 307 -14.27 -6.90 17.60
N ILE A 308 -14.56 -8.14 18.00
CA ILE A 308 -14.35 -9.32 17.15
C ILE A 308 -15.20 -9.23 15.89
N ALA A 309 -16.49 -8.92 16.03
CA ALA A 309 -17.41 -8.79 14.90
C ALA A 309 -16.98 -7.66 13.96
N ALA A 310 -16.60 -6.50 14.50
CA ALA A 310 -16.11 -5.37 13.71
C ALA A 310 -14.85 -5.74 12.91
N ILE A 311 -13.87 -6.42 13.52
CA ILE A 311 -12.67 -6.89 12.82
C ILE A 311 -13.04 -7.81 11.65
N ASP A 312 -13.99 -8.72 11.87
CA ASP A 312 -14.43 -9.69 10.87
C ASP A 312 -15.07 -9.00 9.65
N GLU A 313 -16.00 -8.08 9.90
CA GLU A 313 -16.65 -7.27 8.88
C GLU A 313 -15.64 -6.42 8.11
N LEU A 314 -14.75 -5.71 8.80
CA LEU A 314 -13.72 -4.85 8.19
C LEU A 314 -12.72 -5.64 7.34
N ALA A 315 -12.35 -6.85 7.77
CA ALA A 315 -11.50 -7.74 7.00
C ALA A 315 -12.19 -8.18 5.70
N ASP A 316 -13.49 -8.46 5.77
CA ASP A 316 -14.29 -8.76 4.59
C ASP A 316 -14.39 -7.56 3.65
N ASP A 317 -14.58 -6.39 4.21
CA ASP A 317 -14.67 -5.13 3.49
C ASP A 317 -13.38 -4.78 2.71
N ILE A 318 -12.22 -5.03 3.33
CA ILE A 318 -10.90 -4.92 2.66
C ILE A 318 -10.81 -5.89 1.50
N CYS A 319 -11.22 -7.15 1.70
CA CYS A 319 -11.16 -8.17 0.66
C CYS A 319 -12.11 -7.84 -0.51
N ALA A 320 -13.32 -7.32 -0.24
CA ALA A 320 -14.28 -6.89 -1.25
C ALA A 320 -13.80 -5.67 -2.07
N SER A 321 -12.89 -4.86 -1.52
CA SER A 321 -12.30 -3.73 -2.24
C SER A 321 -11.32 -4.13 -3.35
N ILE A 322 -10.78 -5.35 -3.30
CA ILE A 322 -9.65 -5.77 -4.14
C ILE A 322 -9.99 -5.77 -5.63
N ASP A 323 -11.19 -6.26 -5.98
CA ASP A 323 -11.64 -6.32 -7.38
C ASP A 323 -11.57 -4.95 -8.05
N TYR A 324 -11.94 -3.87 -7.37
CA TYR A 324 -11.87 -2.52 -7.92
C TYR A 324 -10.47 -2.13 -8.39
N TYR A 325 -9.43 -2.47 -7.61
CA TYR A 325 -8.05 -2.16 -7.95
C TYR A 325 -7.59 -2.88 -9.22
N PHE A 326 -8.15 -4.07 -9.50
CA PHE A 326 -7.88 -4.83 -10.72
C PHE A 326 -8.76 -4.38 -11.90
N ILE A 327 -10.06 -4.14 -11.67
CA ILE A 327 -11.03 -3.73 -12.69
C ILE A 327 -10.67 -2.38 -13.30
N CYS A 328 -10.24 -1.42 -12.48
CA CYS A 328 -9.80 -0.11 -12.98
C CYS A 328 -8.58 -0.19 -13.91
N GLY A 329 -8.05 -1.39 -14.19
CA GLY A 329 -7.04 -1.64 -15.21
C GLY A 329 -5.75 -0.88 -14.97
N ALA A 330 -5.56 -0.33 -13.77
CA ALA A 330 -4.37 0.42 -13.42
C ALA A 330 -3.23 -0.59 -13.28
N PRO A 331 -2.33 -0.73 -14.26
CA PRO A 331 -1.16 -1.60 -14.16
C PRO A 331 -0.04 -0.80 -13.47
N GLY A 332 -0.41 0.09 -12.55
CA GLY A 332 0.51 0.84 -11.74
C GLY A 332 0.68 0.10 -10.43
N VAL A 333 1.92 -0.27 -10.13
CA VAL A 333 2.39 -0.80 -8.85
C VAL A 333 1.79 0.00 -7.65
N GLY A 334 1.44 1.28 -7.84
CA GLY A 334 0.89 2.17 -6.80
C GLY A 334 -0.54 1.94 -6.33
N GLY A 335 -1.42 1.34 -7.13
CA GLY A 335 -2.75 0.91 -6.64
C GLY A 335 -2.64 -0.32 -5.74
N VAL A 336 -1.85 -1.30 -6.21
CA VAL A 336 -1.59 -2.57 -5.54
C VAL A 336 -0.76 -2.40 -4.26
N LEU A 337 0.16 -1.44 -4.21
CA LEU A 337 0.90 -1.12 -2.98
C LEU A 337 0.00 -0.73 -1.81
N ARG A 338 -1.11 -0.04 -2.09
CA ARG A 338 -2.04 0.44 -1.05
C ARG A 338 -2.80 -0.71 -0.39
N LEU A 339 -2.83 -1.90 -1.00
CA LEU A 339 -3.50 -3.08 -0.46
C LEU A 339 -2.62 -3.91 0.49
N GLN A 340 -1.29 -3.76 0.43
CA GLN A 340 -0.36 -4.65 1.14
C GLN A 340 -0.54 -4.62 2.67
N LEU A 341 -0.63 -3.42 3.24
CA LEU A 341 -0.78 -3.25 4.68
C LEU A 341 -2.21 -3.55 5.18
N PRO A 342 -3.29 -3.08 4.53
CA PRO A 342 -4.65 -3.50 4.89
C PRO A 342 -4.83 -5.02 4.86
N LEU A 343 -4.33 -5.69 3.81
CA LEU A 343 -4.37 -7.16 3.72
C LEU A 343 -3.58 -7.83 4.84
N PHE A 344 -2.37 -7.36 5.09
CA PHE A 344 -1.54 -7.93 6.15
C PHE A 344 -2.18 -7.77 7.54
N VAL A 345 -2.76 -6.60 7.84
CA VAL A 345 -3.46 -6.34 9.10
C VAL A 345 -4.72 -7.21 9.22
N ALA A 346 -5.52 -7.31 8.16
CA ALA A 346 -6.68 -8.21 8.11
C ALA A 346 -6.28 -9.68 8.34
N ALA A 347 -5.16 -10.12 7.76
CA ALA A 347 -4.66 -11.48 7.93
C ALA A 347 -4.18 -11.77 9.36
N ILE A 348 -3.55 -10.81 10.05
CA ILE A 348 -3.12 -11.03 11.45
C ILE A 348 -4.32 -11.28 12.37
N CYS A 349 -5.44 -10.62 12.10
CA CYS A 349 -6.63 -10.65 12.93
C CYS A 349 -7.66 -11.69 12.46
N THR A 350 -7.38 -12.41 11.37
CA THR A 350 -8.23 -13.49 10.85
C THR A 350 -7.69 -14.84 11.33
N ASP A 351 -8.60 -15.78 11.62
CA ASP A 351 -8.20 -17.13 11.99
C ASP A 351 -7.42 -17.83 10.86
N LYS A 352 -6.30 -18.47 11.22
CA LYS A 352 -5.37 -19.07 10.26
C LYS A 352 -5.96 -20.26 9.51
N SER A 353 -6.98 -20.91 10.07
CA SER A 353 -7.65 -22.04 9.43
C SER A 353 -8.74 -21.61 8.44
N SER A 354 -9.11 -20.33 8.43
CA SER A 354 -10.17 -19.81 7.56
C SER A 354 -9.73 -19.72 6.09
N GLU A 355 -10.70 -19.91 5.19
CA GLU A 355 -10.50 -19.70 3.74
C GLU A 355 -10.09 -18.26 3.44
N ARG A 356 -10.62 -17.28 4.20
CA ARG A 356 -10.24 -15.87 4.08
C ARG A 356 -8.75 -15.67 4.33
N TYR A 357 -8.18 -16.27 5.37
CA TYR A 357 -6.75 -16.15 5.66
C TYR A 357 -5.90 -16.74 4.53
N THR A 358 -6.24 -17.94 4.05
CA THR A 358 -5.55 -18.57 2.92
C THR A 358 -5.62 -17.69 1.67
N TRP A 359 -6.77 -17.10 1.40
CA TRP A 359 -6.94 -16.21 0.26
C TRP A 359 -6.14 -14.92 0.39
N ILE A 360 -6.17 -14.26 1.56
CA ILE A 360 -5.37 -13.06 1.79
C ILE A 360 -3.88 -13.36 1.60
N LEU A 361 -3.39 -14.53 2.05
CA LEU A 361 -2.02 -14.96 1.79
C LEU A 361 -1.71 -15.13 0.31
N GLN A 362 -2.59 -15.80 -0.45
CA GLN A 362 -2.43 -15.96 -1.90
C GLN A 362 -2.42 -14.60 -2.61
N MET A 363 -3.30 -13.68 -2.20
CA MET A 363 -3.30 -12.31 -2.70
C MET A 363 -1.97 -11.63 -2.40
N LEU A 364 -1.46 -11.68 -1.17
CA LEU A 364 -0.16 -11.10 -0.82
C LEU A 364 0.99 -11.69 -1.65
N ASP A 365 1.04 -13.01 -1.90
CA ASP A 365 2.06 -13.60 -2.77
C ASP A 365 1.93 -13.14 -4.23
N MET A 366 0.70 -13.06 -4.73
CA MET A 366 0.43 -12.57 -6.08
C MET A 366 0.83 -11.10 -6.20
N LEU A 367 0.50 -10.25 -5.22
CA LEU A 367 0.96 -8.88 -5.16
C LEU A 367 2.49 -8.80 -5.12
N ALA A 368 3.15 -9.68 -4.36
CA ALA A 368 4.60 -9.75 -4.31
C ALA A 368 5.20 -10.07 -5.69
N THR A 369 4.58 -11.01 -6.42
CA THR A 369 5.00 -11.42 -7.77
C THR A 369 4.79 -10.32 -8.79
N LEU A 370 3.63 -9.65 -8.76
CA LEU A 370 3.29 -8.57 -9.69
C LEU A 370 4.12 -7.31 -9.47
N THR A 371 4.41 -6.98 -8.21
CA THR A 371 5.14 -5.75 -7.87
C THR A 371 6.66 -5.93 -7.82
N GLY A 372 7.14 -7.18 -7.70
CA GLY A 372 8.56 -7.48 -7.49
C GLY A 372 9.10 -7.05 -6.12
N PHE A 373 8.21 -6.77 -5.15
CA PHE A 373 8.58 -6.21 -3.87
C PHE A 373 8.80 -7.27 -2.80
N GLU A 374 10.04 -7.35 -2.31
CA GLU A 374 10.44 -8.28 -1.27
C GLU A 374 9.68 -8.07 0.06
N GLN A 375 9.21 -6.84 0.34
CA GLN A 375 8.38 -6.57 1.51
C GLN A 375 7.11 -7.41 1.54
N THR A 376 6.40 -7.53 0.42
CA THR A 376 5.12 -8.28 0.36
C THR A 376 5.35 -9.76 0.55
N SER A 377 6.40 -10.31 -0.07
CA SER A 377 6.89 -11.66 0.19
C SER A 377 7.25 -11.86 1.66
N SER A 378 7.91 -10.88 2.28
CA SER A 378 8.25 -10.95 3.70
C SER A 378 7.03 -10.85 4.60
N LEU A 379 6.01 -10.06 4.27
CA LEU A 379 4.77 -9.97 5.05
C LEU A 379 4.03 -11.30 5.02
N ALA A 380 3.89 -11.91 3.83
CA ALA A 380 3.34 -13.26 3.68
C ALA A 380 4.17 -14.31 4.45
N GLN A 381 5.51 -14.23 4.37
CA GLN A 381 6.40 -15.13 5.11
C GLN A 381 6.28 -14.95 6.64
N ARG A 382 6.07 -13.71 7.13
CA ARG A 382 5.83 -13.45 8.56
C ARG A 382 4.52 -14.07 9.04
N LEU A 383 3.46 -13.95 8.24
CA LEU A 383 2.17 -14.59 8.53
C LEU A 383 2.32 -16.11 8.66
N ARG A 384 3.08 -16.73 7.74
CA ARG A 384 3.40 -18.17 7.77
C ARG A 384 4.24 -18.60 8.98
N ASN A 385 5.30 -17.85 9.28
CA ASN A 385 6.29 -18.22 10.28
C ASN A 385 5.83 -18.02 11.73
N SER A 386 4.63 -17.48 11.97
CA SER A 386 4.03 -17.29 13.30
C SER A 386 4.91 -16.52 14.30
N ARG A 387 5.91 -15.76 13.83
CA ARG A 387 6.82 -14.98 14.69
C ARG A 387 6.40 -13.52 14.74
N ASN A 388 6.08 -13.07 15.96
CA ASN A 388 5.89 -11.70 16.42
C ASN A 388 4.95 -10.83 15.56
N ARG A 389 3.76 -10.53 16.10
CA ARG A 389 2.82 -9.52 15.61
C ARG A 389 3.36 -8.12 15.95
N GLY A 390 4.63 -7.85 15.63
CA GLY A 390 5.30 -6.57 15.91
C GLY A 390 4.72 -5.37 15.14
N ILE A 391 3.54 -5.50 14.52
CA ILE A 391 2.72 -4.42 13.94
C ILE A 391 1.44 -4.19 14.77
N LEU A 392 1.30 -4.80 15.96
CA LEU A 392 0.23 -4.59 16.95
C LEU A 392 0.88 -4.26 18.32
N PRO A 393 0.42 -3.29 19.16
CA PRO A 393 0.92 -3.10 20.52
C PRO A 393 1.34 -4.39 21.21
N SER A 394 2.42 -4.30 21.98
CA SER A 394 3.01 -5.36 22.78
C SER A 394 1.99 -6.11 23.65
N ILE A 395 0.87 -5.48 24.04
CA ILE A 395 -0.24 -6.14 24.74
C ILE A 395 -1.04 -7.13 23.87
N MET A 396 -0.88 -7.05 22.55
CA MET A 396 -1.55 -7.89 21.54
C MET A 396 -0.67 -9.03 21.03
N ASN A 397 0.56 -9.13 21.53
CA ASN A 397 1.50 -10.26 21.36
C ASN A 397 1.51 -11.09 22.64
#